data_AF-A0A7X6SSD1-F1
#
_entry.id   AF-A0A7X6SSD1-F1
#
_cell.length_a   1.000
_cell.length_b   1.000
_cell.length_c   1.000
_cell.angle_alpha   90.00
_cell.angle_beta   90.00
_cell.angle_gamma   90.00
#
_symmetry.space_group_name_H-M   'P 1'
#
loop_
_entity.id
_entity.type
_entity.pdbx_description
1 polymer ?
#
loop_
_entity_poly.entity_id
_entity_poly.type
_entity_poly.pdbx_seq_one_letter_code
_entity_poly.pdbx_strand_id
1 'polypeptide(L)'
;MNGKSRSVKVNIGNSALMPKEEHLETTVRFRGISIGIPADVRDDEKRVALTPEAVNILVESDNEVILQKGAGAGCNYSDKDYSENGAIITESPARVYGSDVVIKVAQFTTKEANYLKGNQVVMSYLNVFNLSEETLASLVRKKITAIAFERIRDKSG
;
A
#
# COMPACT_ATOMS: atom_id res chain seq x y z
N MET A 1 -31.80 -62.73 38.52
CA MET A 1 -30.41 -62.97 38.99
C MET A 1 -29.55 -61.77 38.59
N ASN A 2 -28.77 -61.27 39.54
CA ASN A 2 -28.26 -59.90 39.68
C ASN A 2 -27.26 -59.45 38.59
N GLY A 3 -27.61 -58.42 37.83
CA GLY A 3 -26.67 -57.61 37.06
C GLY A 3 -26.09 -56.49 37.93
N LYS A 4 -24.86 -56.66 38.44
CA LYS A 4 -24.15 -55.64 39.22
C LYS A 4 -23.80 -54.44 38.33
N SER A 5 -24.50 -53.32 38.50
CA SER A 5 -24.10 -52.01 37.96
C SER A 5 -22.79 -51.58 38.61
N ARG A 6 -21.67 -51.63 37.86
CA ARG A 6 -20.41 -51.01 38.26
C ARG A 6 -20.50 -49.51 37.96
N SER A 7 -20.75 -48.70 38.98
CA SER A 7 -20.59 -47.26 38.93
C SER A 7 -19.11 -46.92 38.80
N VAL A 8 -18.67 -46.54 37.60
CA VAL A 8 -17.33 -45.99 37.37
C VAL A 8 -17.32 -44.56 37.91
N LYS A 9 -16.62 -44.32 39.02
CA LYS A 9 -16.33 -42.96 39.49
C LYS A 9 -15.24 -42.36 38.60
N VAL A 10 -15.65 -41.52 37.64
CA VAL A 10 -14.71 -40.70 36.86
C VAL A 10 -14.29 -39.54 37.76
N ASN A 11 -13.04 -39.55 38.21
CA ASN A 11 -12.47 -38.45 38.98
C ASN A 11 -11.95 -37.38 38.00
N ILE A 12 -12.82 -36.44 37.64
CA ILE A 12 -12.49 -35.32 36.75
C ILE A 12 -11.81 -34.26 37.61
N GLY A 13 -10.47 -34.33 37.73
CA GLY A 13 -9.71 -33.27 38.37
C GLY A 13 -9.87 -31.93 37.63
N ASN A 14 -9.78 -30.80 38.34
CA ASN A 14 -9.94 -29.44 37.79
C ASN A 14 -9.11 -29.12 36.53
N SER A 15 -8.09 -29.92 36.21
CA SER A 15 -7.29 -29.82 34.97
C SER A 15 -8.08 -30.18 33.71
N ALA A 16 -9.17 -30.96 33.80
CA ALA A 16 -9.94 -31.41 32.64
C ALA A 16 -10.89 -30.34 32.07
N LEU A 17 -11.07 -29.22 32.78
CA LEU A 17 -11.93 -28.09 32.38
C LEU A 17 -11.13 -26.84 32.01
N MET A 18 -9.79 -26.96 31.87
CA MET A 18 -8.99 -25.82 31.42
C MET A 18 -9.26 -25.56 29.94
N PRO A 19 -9.75 -24.36 29.55
CA PRO A 19 -9.83 -23.99 28.16
C PRO A 19 -8.41 -24.00 27.60
N LYS A 20 -8.19 -24.78 26.54
CA LYS A 20 -6.92 -24.76 25.82
C LYS A 20 -6.85 -23.46 25.04
N GLU A 21 -5.73 -22.75 25.17
CA GLU A 21 -5.42 -21.60 24.32
C GLU A 21 -5.36 -22.07 22.86
N GLU A 22 -6.23 -21.51 22.02
CA GLU A 22 -6.18 -21.72 20.58
C GLU A 22 -5.19 -20.71 19.99
N HIS A 23 -4.00 -21.20 19.62
CA HIS A 23 -3.06 -20.42 18.83
C HIS A 23 -3.58 -20.38 17.39
N LEU A 24 -4.45 -19.42 17.09
CA LEU A 24 -4.73 -19.03 15.71
C LEU A 24 -3.39 -18.54 15.12
N GLU A 25 -2.77 -19.35 14.26
CA GLU A 25 -1.74 -18.84 13.36
C GLU A 25 -2.38 -17.76 12.49
N THR A 26 -2.29 -16.50 12.90
CA THR A 26 -2.42 -15.37 11.98
C THR A 26 -1.22 -15.43 11.06
N THR A 27 -1.23 -16.35 10.10
CA THR A 27 -0.45 -16.19 8.89
C THR A 27 -1.01 -14.95 8.22
N VAL A 28 -0.38 -13.80 8.44
CA VAL A 28 -0.61 -12.62 7.62
C VAL A 28 -0.14 -13.03 6.22
N ARG A 29 -1.07 -13.51 5.40
CA ARG A 29 -0.79 -13.77 4.00
C ARG A 29 -0.52 -12.42 3.37
N PHE A 30 0.75 -12.10 3.16
CA PHE A 30 1.15 -10.95 2.36
C PHE A 30 0.62 -11.21 0.95
N ARG A 31 -0.53 -10.61 0.62
CA ARG A 31 -1.03 -10.57 -0.74
C ARG A 31 -0.26 -9.48 -1.47
N GLY A 32 0.15 -9.75 -2.69
CA GLY A 32 0.69 -8.72 -3.57
C GLY A 32 -0.23 -7.50 -3.60
N ILE A 33 0.37 -6.32 -3.47
CA ILE A 33 -0.35 -5.04 -3.53
C ILE A 33 -0.16 -4.39 -4.90
N SER A 34 -1.08 -3.51 -5.26
CA SER A 34 -0.92 -2.65 -6.43
C SER A 34 -0.26 -1.32 -6.04
N ILE A 35 0.73 -0.90 -6.83
CA ILE A 35 1.53 0.31 -6.60
C ILE A 35 1.43 1.20 -7.84
N GLY A 36 0.87 2.39 -7.68
CA GLY A 36 0.67 3.37 -8.74
C GLY A 36 1.76 4.44 -8.77
N ILE A 37 2.36 4.66 -9.94
CA ILE A 37 3.37 5.70 -10.19
C ILE A 37 2.81 6.67 -11.25
N PRO A 38 2.22 7.81 -10.86
CA PRO A 38 1.66 8.76 -11.81
C PRO A 38 2.76 9.60 -12.48
N ALA A 39 2.43 10.13 -13.65
CA ALA A 39 3.22 11.17 -14.30
C ALA A 39 2.90 12.50 -13.61
N ASP A 40 3.91 13.31 -13.35
CA ASP A 40 3.66 14.63 -12.78
C ASP A 40 3.05 15.56 -13.83
N VAL A 41 2.16 16.44 -13.38
CA VAL A 41 1.44 17.38 -14.24
C VAL A 41 2.21 18.70 -14.37
N ARG A 42 3.13 18.97 -13.45
CA ARG A 42 3.90 20.21 -13.45
C ARG A 42 5.11 20.12 -14.37
N ASP A 43 5.25 21.06 -15.27
CA ASP A 43 6.36 21.11 -16.23
C ASP A 43 7.74 21.26 -15.56
N ASP A 44 7.79 21.80 -14.33
CA ASP A 44 9.02 22.00 -13.56
C ASP A 44 9.49 20.77 -12.78
N GLU A 45 8.66 19.74 -12.64
CA GLU A 45 9.04 18.48 -11.99
C GLU A 45 9.46 17.46 -13.05
N LYS A 46 10.76 17.18 -13.11
CA LYS A 46 11.34 16.18 -14.03
C LYS A 46 11.57 14.83 -13.38
N ARG A 47 11.46 14.73 -12.05
CA ARG A 47 11.75 13.50 -11.31
C ARG A 47 10.60 12.51 -11.38
N VAL A 48 10.94 11.24 -11.25
CA VAL A 48 10.00 10.12 -11.08
C VAL A 48 10.28 9.44 -9.74
N ALA A 49 9.25 8.89 -9.09
CA ALA A 49 9.37 8.40 -7.72
C ALA A 49 10.20 7.12 -7.58
N LEU A 50 10.23 6.29 -8.62
CA LEU A 50 10.94 5.02 -8.64
C LEU A 50 11.63 4.86 -9.99
N THR A 51 12.88 4.39 -9.99
CA THR A 51 13.60 4.03 -11.21
C THR A 51 13.12 2.67 -11.73
N PRO A 52 13.40 2.30 -13.00
CA PRO A 52 13.06 0.97 -13.53
C PRO A 52 13.60 -0.18 -12.67
N GLU A 53 14.80 -0.04 -12.11
CA GLU A 53 15.42 -1.06 -11.24
C GLU A 53 14.65 -1.20 -9.91
N ALA A 54 14.19 -0.09 -9.32
CA ALA A 54 13.38 -0.13 -8.12
C ALA A 54 12.00 -0.77 -8.39
N VAL A 55 11.45 -0.56 -9.59
CA VAL A 55 10.21 -1.22 -10.04
C VAL A 55 10.41 -2.73 -10.14
N ASN A 56 11.52 -3.18 -10.73
CA ASN A 56 11.85 -4.60 -10.84
C ASN A 56 11.80 -5.30 -9.48
N ILE A 57 12.46 -4.74 -8.46
CA ILE A 57 12.49 -5.29 -7.10
C ILE A 57 11.08 -5.46 -6.51
N LEU A 58 10.19 -4.48 -6.76
CA LEU A 58 8.79 -4.55 -6.29
C LEU A 58 7.99 -5.63 -7.01
N VAL A 59 8.19 -5.78 -8.32
CA VAL A 59 7.55 -6.81 -9.14
C VAL A 59 8.03 -8.21 -8.76
N GLU A 60 9.34 -8.39 -8.54
CA GLU A 60 9.93 -9.65 -8.04
C GLU A 60 9.40 -10.04 -6.66
N SER A 61 8.90 -9.07 -5.88
CA SER A 61 8.26 -9.27 -4.59
C SER A 61 6.73 -9.49 -4.70
N ASP A 62 6.25 -9.96 -5.86
CA ASP A 62 4.85 -10.26 -6.18
C ASP A 62 3.88 -9.06 -6.15
N ASN A 63 4.36 -7.82 -6.31
CA ASN A 63 3.52 -6.63 -6.39
C ASN A 63 3.19 -6.24 -7.83
N GLU A 64 2.01 -5.67 -8.07
CA GLU A 64 1.63 -5.10 -9.36
C GLU A 64 2.05 -3.62 -9.41
N VAL A 65 3.02 -3.28 -10.26
CA VAL A 65 3.40 -1.87 -10.46
C VAL A 65 2.72 -1.30 -11.70
N ILE A 66 1.95 -0.24 -11.53
CA ILE A 66 1.20 0.44 -12.59
C ILE A 66 1.78 1.84 -12.78
N LEU A 67 2.38 2.09 -13.94
CA LEU A 67 3.01 3.37 -14.28
C LEU A 67 2.17 4.13 -15.29
N GLN A 68 1.98 5.44 -15.04
CA GLN A 68 1.40 6.32 -16.04
C GLN A 68 2.39 6.54 -17.18
N LYS A 69 1.92 6.39 -18.43
CA LYS A 69 2.70 6.64 -19.64
C LYS A 69 3.40 7.99 -19.58
N GLY A 70 4.71 8.00 -19.85
CA GLY A 70 5.55 9.18 -19.87
C GLY A 70 6.05 9.66 -18.49
N ALA A 71 5.71 8.98 -17.38
CA ALA A 71 6.11 9.43 -16.04
C ALA A 71 7.63 9.54 -15.85
N GLY A 72 8.41 8.68 -16.50
CA GLY A 72 9.87 8.67 -16.41
C GLY A 72 10.59 9.57 -17.42
N ALA A 73 9.88 10.18 -18.37
CA ALA A 73 10.51 10.86 -19.50
C ALA A 73 11.44 12.02 -19.06
N GLY A 74 11.08 12.73 -17.99
CA GLY A 74 11.90 13.81 -17.42
C GLY A 74 13.24 13.35 -16.82
N CYS A 75 13.36 12.05 -16.49
CA CYS A 75 14.58 11.41 -15.98
C CYS A 75 15.34 10.59 -17.03
N ASN A 76 15.00 10.74 -18.32
CA ASN A 76 15.54 9.91 -19.40
C ASN A 76 15.24 8.41 -19.27
N TYR A 77 14.12 8.06 -18.62
CA TYR A 77 13.58 6.71 -18.64
C TYR A 77 12.39 6.66 -19.59
N SER A 78 12.44 5.75 -20.56
CA SER A 78 11.34 5.49 -21.48
C SER A 78 10.31 4.56 -20.84
N ASP A 79 9.07 4.59 -21.37
CA ASP A 79 8.04 3.62 -20.97
C ASP A 79 8.49 2.17 -21.20
N LYS A 80 9.36 1.95 -22.21
CA LYS A 80 9.94 0.64 -22.53
C LYS A 80 10.80 0.14 -21.37
N ASP A 81 11.66 0.99 -20.82
CA ASP A 81 12.54 0.65 -19.69
C ASP A 81 11.72 0.15 -18.48
N TYR A 82 10.60 0.80 -18.18
CA TYR A 82 9.69 0.35 -17.12
C TYR A 82 8.98 -0.96 -17.47
N SER A 83 8.47 -1.09 -18.70
CA SER A 83 7.78 -2.31 -19.12
C SER A 83 8.69 -3.55 -19.13
N GLU A 84 9.97 -3.38 -19.50
CA GLU A 84 10.98 -4.44 -19.46
C GLU A 84 11.34 -4.84 -18.03
N ASN A 85 11.07 -3.97 -17.05
CA ASN A 85 11.18 -4.25 -15.61
C ASN A 85 9.85 -4.66 -14.96
N GLY A 86 8.85 -5.04 -15.77
CA GLY A 86 7.60 -5.62 -15.28
C GLY A 86 6.50 -4.62 -14.91
N ALA A 87 6.71 -3.32 -15.14
CA ALA A 87 5.66 -2.32 -14.93
C ALA A 87 4.55 -2.45 -15.97
N ILE A 88 3.31 -2.25 -15.54
CA ILE A 88 2.17 -2.10 -16.44
C ILE A 88 2.00 -0.63 -16.80
N ILE A 89 2.24 -0.29 -18.06
CA ILE A 89 2.10 1.07 -18.58
C ILE A 89 0.63 1.36 -18.91
N THR A 90 0.13 2.52 -18.49
CA THR A 90 -1.24 2.94 -18.79
C THR A 90 -1.37 4.45 -19.01
N GLU A 91 -2.28 4.86 -19.89
CA GLU A 91 -2.61 6.28 -20.09
C GLU A 91 -3.68 6.79 -19.09
N SER A 92 -4.31 5.90 -18.31
CA SER A 92 -5.42 6.25 -17.43
C SER A 92 -4.93 6.67 -16.04
N PRO A 93 -5.04 7.96 -15.65
CA PRO A 93 -4.71 8.38 -14.29
C PRO A 93 -5.58 7.66 -13.26
N ALA A 94 -6.86 7.42 -13.58
CA ALA A 94 -7.78 6.73 -12.68
C ALA A 94 -7.34 5.31 -12.34
N ARG A 95 -6.65 4.62 -13.26
CA ARG A 95 -6.07 3.29 -12.98
C ARG A 95 -4.88 3.39 -12.03
N VAL A 96 -4.00 4.35 -12.28
CA VAL A 96 -2.77 4.56 -11.49
C VAL A 96 -3.08 5.02 -10.06
N TYR A 97 -3.91 6.05 -9.91
CA TYR A 97 -4.34 6.55 -8.61
C TYR A 97 -5.32 5.60 -7.88
N GLY A 98 -5.81 4.57 -8.57
CA GLY A 98 -6.68 3.54 -8.02
C GLY A 98 -5.96 2.40 -7.31
N SER A 99 -4.62 2.40 -7.29
CA SER A 99 -3.76 1.38 -6.67
C SER A 99 -3.75 1.46 -5.14
N ASP A 100 -3.47 0.36 -4.45
CA ASP A 100 -3.44 0.29 -2.98
C ASP A 100 -2.46 1.30 -2.37
N VAL A 101 -1.31 1.47 -3.04
CA VAL A 101 -0.29 2.47 -2.73
C VAL A 101 -0.08 3.37 -3.94
N VAL A 102 0.00 4.68 -3.75
CA VAL A 102 0.39 5.65 -4.80
C VAL A 102 1.65 6.40 -4.36
N ILE A 103 2.70 6.35 -5.18
CA ILE A 103 3.99 6.97 -4.88
C ILE A 103 4.30 8.01 -5.95
N LYS A 104 4.45 9.27 -5.56
CA LYS A 104 4.83 10.38 -6.46
C LYS A 104 5.82 11.33 -5.80
N VAL A 105 6.49 12.17 -6.60
CA VAL A 105 7.45 13.15 -6.06
C VAL A 105 6.74 14.38 -5.53
N ALA A 106 6.01 15.12 -6.38
CA ALA A 106 5.38 16.36 -5.98
C ALA A 106 4.15 16.14 -5.06
N GLN A 107 3.71 17.23 -4.43
CA GLN A 107 2.46 17.27 -3.68
C GLN A 107 1.25 16.95 -4.56
N PHE A 108 0.20 16.40 -3.97
CA PHE A 108 -1.05 16.13 -4.68
C PHE A 108 -1.79 17.43 -4.99
N THR A 109 -2.37 17.51 -6.19
CA THR A 109 -3.35 18.51 -6.58
C THR A 109 -4.77 18.04 -6.26
N THR A 110 -5.74 18.98 -6.23
CA THR A 110 -7.17 18.63 -6.07
C THR A 110 -7.61 17.60 -7.11
N LYS A 111 -7.20 17.76 -8.38
CA LYS A 111 -7.58 16.86 -9.48
C LYS A 111 -7.06 15.45 -9.26
N GLU A 112 -5.81 15.31 -8.83
CA GLU A 112 -5.20 14.00 -8.54
C GLU A 112 -5.85 13.35 -7.32
N ALA A 113 -6.09 14.13 -6.26
CA ALA A 113 -6.78 13.66 -5.07
C ALA A 113 -8.19 13.13 -5.39
N ASN A 114 -8.86 13.63 -6.43
CA ASN A 114 -10.15 13.13 -6.88
C ASN A 114 -10.10 11.72 -7.47
N TYR A 115 -8.99 11.29 -8.07
CA TYR A 115 -8.85 9.92 -8.60
C TYR A 115 -8.64 8.85 -7.53
N LEU A 116 -8.17 9.22 -6.33
CA LEU A 116 -7.99 8.29 -5.21
C LEU A 116 -9.33 7.64 -4.82
N LYS A 117 -9.32 6.34 -4.51
CA LYS A 117 -10.50 5.57 -4.08
C LYS A 117 -10.77 5.64 -2.57
N GLY A 118 -9.74 5.92 -1.79
CA GLY A 118 -9.81 5.98 -0.33
C GLY A 118 -9.37 4.70 0.37
N ASN A 119 -9.02 4.81 1.65
CA ASN A 119 -8.33 3.78 2.44
C ASN A 119 -7.03 3.27 1.78
N GLN A 120 -6.36 4.12 1.00
CA GLN A 120 -5.09 3.86 0.33
C GLN A 120 -3.93 4.49 1.10
N VAL A 121 -2.72 4.02 0.80
CA VAL A 121 -1.49 4.70 1.23
C VAL A 121 -1.02 5.62 0.10
N VAL A 122 -0.62 6.84 0.44
CA VAL A 122 0.06 7.74 -0.50
C VAL A 122 1.41 8.17 0.06
N MET A 123 2.41 8.26 -0.81
CA MET A 123 3.77 8.66 -0.45
C MET A 123 4.24 9.77 -1.40
N SER A 124 4.60 10.92 -0.84
CA SER A 124 5.14 12.04 -1.61
C SER A 124 5.82 13.10 -0.74
N TYR A 125 6.44 14.11 -1.37
CA TYR A 125 6.71 15.38 -0.69
C TYR A 125 5.40 16.12 -0.49
N LEU A 126 4.70 15.82 0.61
CA LEU A 126 3.31 16.22 0.81
C LEU A 126 3.18 17.72 1.03
N ASN A 127 4.15 18.29 1.74
CA ASN A 127 4.24 19.69 2.12
C ASN A 127 2.90 20.22 2.64
N VAL A 128 2.43 19.63 3.75
CA VAL A 128 1.06 19.79 4.27
C VAL A 128 0.61 21.25 4.37
N PHE A 129 1.50 22.18 4.70
CA PHE A 129 1.20 23.61 4.81
C PHE A 129 0.94 24.29 3.46
N ASN A 130 1.41 23.71 2.36
CA ASN A 130 1.23 24.21 0.99
C ASN A 130 0.10 23.48 0.24
N LEU A 131 -0.60 22.54 0.88
CA LEU A 131 -1.78 21.92 0.31
C LEU A 131 -2.97 22.88 0.36
N SER A 132 -3.80 22.85 -0.69
CA SER A 132 -5.08 23.54 -0.62
C SER A 132 -6.00 22.86 0.38
N GLU A 133 -6.85 23.65 1.05
CA GLU A 133 -7.84 23.15 2.02
C GLU A 133 -8.71 22.06 1.39
N GLU A 134 -9.12 22.24 0.13
CA GLU A 134 -9.90 21.26 -0.63
C GLU A 134 -9.16 19.92 -0.80
N THR A 135 -7.86 19.97 -1.14
CA THR A 135 -7.04 18.77 -1.32
C THR A 135 -6.89 18.04 0.00
N LEU A 136 -6.52 18.76 1.06
CA LEU A 136 -6.38 18.20 2.41
C LEU A 136 -7.70 17.57 2.89
N ALA A 137 -8.82 18.29 2.74
CA ALA A 137 -10.14 17.79 3.08
C ALA A 137 -10.54 16.56 2.25
N SER A 138 -10.13 16.48 0.98
CA SER A 138 -10.34 15.29 0.14
C SER A 138 -9.57 14.08 0.68
N LEU A 139 -8.28 14.24 1.00
CA LEU A 139 -7.46 13.16 1.58
C LEU A 139 -8.02 12.67 2.91
N VAL A 140 -8.43 13.60 3.79
CA VAL A 140 -9.06 13.29 5.08
C VAL A 140 -10.38 12.53 4.89
N ARG A 141 -11.29 13.04 4.05
CA ARG A 141 -12.58 12.37 3.78
C ARG A 141 -12.41 10.96 3.22
N LYS A 142 -11.40 10.77 2.37
CA LYS A 142 -11.07 9.48 1.76
C LYS A 142 -10.30 8.54 2.68
N LYS A 143 -10.00 8.95 3.94
CA LYS A 143 -9.25 8.16 4.91
C LYS A 143 -7.90 7.69 4.35
N ILE A 144 -7.23 8.59 3.64
CA ILE A 144 -5.91 8.31 3.05
C ILE A 144 -4.88 8.27 4.17
N THR A 145 -4.03 7.25 4.16
CA THR A 145 -2.82 7.21 4.98
C THR A 145 -1.70 7.89 4.18
N ALA A 146 -1.35 9.12 4.55
CA ALA A 146 -0.33 9.89 3.84
C ALA A 146 1.01 9.84 4.56
N ILE A 147 2.05 9.39 3.84
CA ILE A 147 3.44 9.38 4.30
C ILE A 147 4.18 10.50 3.58
N ALA A 148 4.54 11.54 4.33
CA ALA A 148 5.26 12.69 3.81
C ALA A 148 6.78 12.45 3.88
N PHE A 149 7.47 12.41 2.74
CA PHE A 149 8.91 12.13 2.68
C PHE A 149 9.73 13.10 3.53
N GLU A 150 9.39 14.37 3.53
CA GLU A 150 10.06 15.42 4.31
C GLU A 150 9.81 15.33 5.82
N ARG A 151 8.98 14.38 6.26
CA ARG A 151 8.67 14.11 7.67
C ARG A 151 9.19 12.74 8.12
N ILE A 152 9.78 11.94 7.23
CA ILE A 152 10.49 10.71 7.62
C ILE A 152 11.76 11.11 8.36
N ARG A 153 11.97 10.54 9.54
CA ARG A 153 13.11 10.81 10.42
C ARG A 153 13.60 9.52 11.03
N ASP A 154 14.89 9.47 11.33
CA ASP A 154 15.45 8.40 12.13
C ASP A 154 15.43 8.79 13.63
N LYS A 155 16.16 8.05 14.47
CA LYS A 155 16.23 8.35 15.91
C LYS A 155 16.98 9.65 16.22
N SER A 156 17.78 10.14 15.29
CA SER A 156 18.65 11.30 15.42
C SER A 156 18.03 12.57 14.85
N GLY A 157 16.96 12.47 14.06
CA GLY A 157 16.18 13.60 13.55
C GLY A 157 15.89 13.53 12.06
#